data_AF-A0A7C1ZJ61-F1
#
_entry.id   AF-A0A7C1ZJ61-F1
#
_cell.length_a   1.000
_cell.length_b   1.000
_cell.length_c   1.000
_cell.angle_alpha   90.00
_cell.angle_beta   90.00
_cell.angle_gamma   90.00
#
_symmetry.space_group_name_H-M   'P 1'
#
loop_
_entity.id
_entity.type
_entity.pdbx_description
1 polymer ?
#
loop_
_entity_poly.entity_id
_entity_poly.type
_entity_poly.pdbx_seq_one_letter_code
_entity_poly.pdbx_strand_id
1 'polypeptide(L)'
;MAYNEFLAERIKLVLKEKTVPFTEKAMMGGLTFMIDDKMCVGIVKDSLMARIDPEGYDLDTDLEYWIDLALEYNPKARSSKKKT
;
A
#
# COMPACT_ATOMS: atom_id res chain seq x y z
N MET A 1 -3.88 -4.93 -17.06
CA MET A 1 -3.65 -3.60 -16.44
C MET A 1 -2.38 -3.64 -15.62
N ALA A 2 -1.71 -2.49 -15.41
CA ALA A 2 -0.54 -2.40 -14.55
C ALA A 2 -0.89 -2.54 -13.05
N TYR A 3 -2.12 -2.17 -12.66
CA TYR A 3 -2.62 -2.27 -11.29
C TYR A 3 -4.13 -2.55 -11.26
N ASN A 4 -4.66 -2.88 -10.10
CA ASN A 4 -6.08 -3.12 -9.84
C ASN A 4 -6.85 -1.79 -9.67
N GLU A 5 -7.69 -1.45 -10.66
CA GLU A 5 -8.45 -0.19 -10.68
C GLU A 5 -9.53 -0.12 -9.58
N PHE A 6 -10.18 -1.24 -9.24
CA PHE A 6 -11.15 -1.28 -8.15
C PHE A 6 -10.49 -0.98 -6.80
N LEU A 7 -9.29 -1.51 -6.59
CA LEU A 7 -8.50 -1.19 -5.39
C LEU A 7 -8.08 0.28 -5.39
N ALA A 8 -7.72 0.85 -6.54
CA ALA A 8 -7.39 2.27 -6.66
C ALA A 8 -8.57 3.16 -6.25
N GLU A 9 -9.76 2.89 -6.77
CA GLU A 9 -10.96 3.68 -6.42
C GLU A 9 -11.31 3.57 -4.93
N ARG A 10 -11.13 2.38 -4.31
CA ARG A 10 -11.33 2.21 -2.87
C ARG A 10 -10.35 3.06 -2.05
N ILE A 11 -9.07 3.08 -2.43
CA ILE A 11 -8.07 3.91 -1.74
C ILE A 11 -8.43 5.39 -1.87
N LYS A 12 -8.83 5.84 -3.07
CA LYS A 12 -9.27 7.23 -3.28
C LYS A 12 -10.44 7.61 -2.39
N LEU A 13 -11.43 6.73 -2.27
CA LEU A 13 -12.59 6.99 -1.42
C LEU A 13 -12.16 7.20 0.03
N VAL A 14 -11.34 6.29 0.57
CA VAL A 14 -10.83 6.38 1.95
C VAL A 14 -10.02 7.66 2.18
N LEU A 15 -9.18 8.06 1.22
CA LEU A 15 -8.40 9.31 1.31
C LEU A 15 -9.30 10.55 1.26
N LYS A 16 -10.34 10.54 0.41
CA LYS A 16 -11.35 11.62 0.34
C LYS A 16 -12.16 11.72 1.64
N GLU A 17 -12.60 10.60 2.20
CA GLU A 17 -13.34 10.57 3.47
C GLU A 17 -12.51 11.14 4.63
N LYS A 18 -11.19 10.88 4.63
CA LYS A 18 -10.25 11.45 5.60
C LYS A 18 -9.89 12.91 5.33
N THR A 19 -10.42 13.53 4.27
CA THR A 19 -10.12 14.91 3.85
C THR A 19 -8.61 15.13 3.64
N VAL A 20 -7.91 14.12 3.12
CA VAL A 20 -6.47 14.20 2.85
C VAL A 20 -6.25 14.58 1.39
N PRO A 21 -5.53 15.68 1.08
CA PRO A 21 -5.15 15.99 -0.29
C PRO A 21 -4.14 14.97 -0.80
N PHE A 22 -4.37 14.42 -2.00
CA PHE A 22 -3.47 13.46 -2.61
C PHE A 22 -3.34 13.66 -4.11
N THR A 23 -2.22 13.22 -4.67
CA THR A 23 -1.95 13.17 -6.10
C THR A 23 -1.70 11.74 -6.55
N GLU A 24 -2.21 11.36 -7.71
CA GLU A 24 -2.01 10.03 -8.28
C GLU A 24 -0.84 10.03 -9.27
N LYS A 25 0.07 9.06 -9.15
CA LYS A 25 1.21 8.91 -10.03
C LYS A 25 1.42 7.45 -10.43
N ALA A 26 1.45 7.17 -11.73
CA ALA A 26 1.78 5.84 -12.24
C ALA A 26 3.30 5.62 -12.15
N MET A 27 3.74 4.68 -11.32
CA MET A 27 5.15 4.36 -11.10
C MET A 27 5.33 2.97 -10.49
N MET A 28 6.55 2.42 -10.56
CA MET A 28 6.89 1.08 -10.04
C MET A 28 6.00 -0.06 -10.60
N GLY A 29 5.51 0.09 -11.82
CA GLY A 29 4.63 -0.91 -12.44
C GLY A 29 3.22 -0.95 -11.84
N GLY A 30 2.76 0.14 -11.21
CA GLY A 30 1.41 0.28 -10.69
C GLY A 30 1.00 1.74 -10.46
N LEU A 31 0.13 2.00 -9.48
CA LEU A 31 -0.38 3.33 -9.14
C LEU A 31 0.04 3.72 -7.73
N THR A 32 0.52 4.93 -7.53
CA THR A 32 0.96 5.43 -6.23
C THR A 32 0.24 6.73 -5.88
N PHE A 33 -0.14 6.87 -4.62
CA PHE A 33 -0.76 8.04 -4.03
C PHE A 33 0.29 8.83 -3.25
N MET A 34 0.52 10.06 -3.70
CA MET A 34 1.41 11.04 -3.10
C MET A 34 0.60 11.92 -2.15
N ILE A 35 1.06 12.07 -0.92
CA ILE A 35 0.48 12.95 0.11
C ILE A 35 1.62 13.84 0.59
N ASP A 36 1.42 15.16 0.57
CA ASP A 36 2.46 16.16 0.89
C ASP A 36 3.77 15.91 0.13
N ASP A 37 3.67 15.68 -1.18
CA ASP A 37 4.78 15.36 -2.10
C ASP A 37 5.60 14.09 -1.75
N LYS A 38 5.10 13.27 -0.81
CA LYS A 38 5.71 12.00 -0.41
C LYS A 38 4.83 10.82 -0.81
N MET A 39 5.45 9.74 -1.30
CA MET A 39 4.76 8.47 -1.51
C MET A 39 4.21 7.95 -0.17
N CYS A 40 2.92 7.70 -0.07
CA CYS A 40 2.29 7.15 1.15
C CYS A 40 1.74 5.74 0.92
N VAL A 41 0.83 5.57 -0.05
CA VAL A 41 0.21 4.28 -0.37
C VAL A 41 0.31 4.03 -1.86
N GLY A 42 0.46 2.77 -2.27
CA GLY A 42 0.48 2.39 -3.66
C GLY A 42 -0.12 1.02 -3.91
N ILE A 43 -0.30 0.72 -5.19
CA ILE A 43 -0.77 -0.56 -5.70
C ILE A 43 0.25 -1.02 -6.71
N VAL A 44 0.76 -2.24 -6.55
CA VAL A 44 1.58 -2.91 -7.55
C VAL A 44 0.85 -4.19 -7.96
N LYS A 45 0.42 -4.27 -9.22
CA LYS A 45 -0.48 -5.33 -9.72
C LYS A 45 -1.77 -5.40 -8.87
N ASP A 46 -1.91 -6.42 -8.05
CA ASP A 46 -3.07 -6.67 -7.18
C ASP A 46 -2.74 -6.49 -5.68
N SER A 47 -1.53 -6.01 -5.36
CA SER A 47 -1.05 -5.87 -3.99
C SER A 47 -1.07 -4.41 -3.54
N LEU A 48 -1.56 -4.17 -2.33
CA LEU A 48 -1.44 -2.89 -1.64
C LEU A 48 -0.04 -2.77 -1.02
N MET A 49 0.54 -1.58 -1.10
CA MET A 49 1.77 -1.22 -0.40
C MET A 49 1.53 0.06 0.39
N ALA A 50 2.00 0.10 1.63
CA ALA A 50 2.03 1.30 2.47
C ALA A 50 3.46 1.61 2.86
N ARG A 51 3.84 2.89 2.80
CA ARG A 51 5.11 3.37 3.30
C ARG A 51 4.93 3.76 4.77
N ILE A 52 5.70 3.13 5.64
CA ILE A 52 5.80 3.51 7.05
C ILE A 52 7.12 4.26 7.23
N ASP A 53 7.09 5.40 7.91
CA ASP A 53 8.30 6.13 8.28
C ASP A 53 9.07 5.35 9.37
N PRO A 54 10.42 5.44 9.46
CA PRO A 54 11.17 4.79 10.53
C PRO A 54 10.64 5.05 11.94
N GLU A 55 10.14 6.26 12.21
CA GLU A 55 9.50 6.57 13.51
C GLU A 55 8.27 5.70 13.79
N GLY A 56 7.61 5.16 12.75
CA GLY A 56 6.43 4.29 12.88
C GLY A 56 6.73 2.81 13.08
N TYR A 57 8.01 2.43 13.19
CA TYR A 57 8.46 1.08 13.59
C TYR A 57 9.76 1.12 14.42
N ASP A 58 10.04 2.24 15.08
CA ASP A 58 11.26 2.43 15.87
C ASP A 58 11.28 1.52 17.12
N LEU A 59 10.10 1.25 17.69
CA LEU A 59 9.93 0.28 18.77
C LEU A 59 9.63 -1.11 18.23
N ASP A 60 10.15 -2.14 18.91
CA ASP A 60 9.87 -3.54 18.59
C ASP A 60 8.37 -3.85 18.53
N THR A 61 7.56 -3.20 19.39
CA THR A 61 6.09 -3.36 19.39
C THR A 61 5.43 -2.81 18.14
N ASP A 62 5.94 -1.71 17.60
CA ASP A 62 5.42 -1.10 16.37
C ASP A 62 5.80 -1.97 15.16
N LEU A 63 7.03 -2.48 15.13
CA LEU A 63 7.49 -3.43 14.12
C LEU A 63 6.67 -4.74 14.17
N GLU A 64 6.43 -5.27 15.37
CA GLU A 64 5.62 -6.48 15.59
C GLU A 64 4.20 -6.29 15.06
N TYR A 65 3.55 -5.16 15.31
CA TYR A 65 2.22 -4.84 14.78
C TYR A 65 2.14 -4.99 13.25
N TRP A 66 3.10 -4.40 12.52
CA TRP A 66 3.12 -4.48 11.05
C TRP A 66 3.39 -5.91 10.55
N ILE A 67 4.28 -6.64 11.23
CA ILE A 67 4.61 -8.04 10.90
C ILE A 67 3.40 -8.95 11.14
N ASP A 68 2.72 -8.80 12.27
CA ASP A 68 1.55 -9.62 12.62
C ASP A 68 0.42 -9.45 11.62
N LEU A 69 0.14 -8.20 11.22
CA LEU A 69 -0.82 -7.94 10.14
C LEU A 69 -0.39 -8.61 8.84
N ALA A 70 0.89 -8.53 8.46
CA ALA A 70 1.38 -9.18 7.26
C ALA A 70 1.21 -10.71 7.33
N LEU A 71 1.51 -11.32 8.48
CA LEU A 71 1.35 -12.75 8.71
C LEU A 71 -0.11 -13.19 8.69
N GLU A 72 -1.04 -12.41 9.24
CA GLU A 72 -2.47 -12.73 9.26
C GLU A 72 -3.07 -12.79 7.84
N TYR A 73 -2.63 -11.88 6.96
CA TYR A 73 -3.14 -11.82 5.58
C TYR A 73 -2.34 -12.67 4.59
N ASN A 74 -1.14 -13.14 4.94
CA ASN A 74 -0.29 -13.95 4.06
C ASN A 74 -0.95 -15.27 3.59
N PRO A 75 -1.65 -16.06 4.42
CA PRO A 75 -2.37 -17.26 3.95
C PRO A 75 -3.48 -16.96 2.93
N LYS A 76 -4.02 -15.75 2.92
CA LYS A 76 -5.06 -15.28 2.00
C LYS A 76 -4.45 -14.69 0.72
N ALA A 77 -3.15 -14.39 0.72
CA ALA A 77 -2.45 -13.79 -0.41
C ALA A 77 -2.17 -14.83 -1.50
N ARG A 78 -2.36 -14.45 -2.76
CA ARG A 78 -1.98 -15.30 -3.89
C ARG A 78 -0.47 -15.44 -3.93
N SER A 79 0.02 -16.68 -4.05
CA SER A 79 1.45 -16.93 -4.28
C SER A 79 1.92 -16.17 -5.51
N SER A 80 3.02 -15.45 -5.39
CA SER A 80 3.65 -14.82 -6.55
C SER A 80 4.05 -15.91 -7.54
N LYS A 81 3.51 -15.86 -8.77
CA LYS A 81 3.93 -16.80 -9.83
C LYS A 81 5.46 -16.71 -9.93
N LYS A 82 6.17 -17.82 -9.67
CA LYS A 82 7.59 -17.90 -9.97
C LYS A 82 7.74 -17.62 -11.46
N LYS A 83 8.60 -16.66 -11.83
CA LYS A 83 9.09 -16.58 -13.20
C LYS A 83 9.93 -17.85 -13.41
N THR A 84 9.33 -18.84 -14.06
CA THR A 84 10.08 -19.88 -14.77
C THR A 84 10.65 -19.26 -16.04
#